data_AF-A0A9E5R4J6-F1
#
_entry.id   AF-A0A9E5R4J6-F1
#
_cell.length_a   1.000
_cell.length_b   1.000
_cell.length_c   1.000
_cell.angle_alpha   90.00
_cell.angle_beta   90.00
_cell.angle_gamma   90.00
#
_symmetry.space_group_name_H-M   'P 1'
#
loop_
_entity.id
_entity.type
_entity.pdbx_description
1 polymer ?
#
loop_
_entity_poly.entity_id
_entity_poly.type
_entity_poly.pdbx_seq_one_letter_code
_entity_poly.pdbx_strand_id
1 'polypeptide(L)'
;MSDEVKNPPVLAEEPTHDFSQKDLEVIQAYQDNGLQGIAVVDEQKAALMLEMYLSGKTYRQICTTMQLRKEIVLYMSFKFNWFSIRKEYLQDLEISMQGRLQDGKVADQDFFLNLAAMYRKKIGSNLNKYFATDNVDFANAIDPKEVDKYLKVVDALQKLSGGKPLEDQHNNRPMVGLNAGDGVTIVKKGDNEIEITPKSKAIKDGLKEFANFRREEEKKSIK
;
A
#
# COMPACT_ATOMS: atom_id res chain seq x y z
N MET A 1 12.40 -35.60 32.64
CA MET A 1 11.67 -34.47 32.05
C MET A 1 12.65 -33.83 31.08
N SER A 2 12.51 -34.15 29.81
CA SER A 2 13.40 -33.70 28.75
C SER A 2 12.64 -32.65 27.96
N ASP A 3 13.02 -31.40 28.14
CA ASP A 3 12.39 -30.28 27.44
C ASP A 3 12.65 -30.40 25.94
N GLU A 4 11.58 -30.60 25.18
CA GLU A 4 11.57 -30.48 23.72
C GLU A 4 11.94 -29.05 23.34
N VAL A 5 13.16 -28.86 22.86
CA VAL A 5 13.59 -27.63 22.19
C VAL A 5 12.78 -27.52 20.89
N LYS A 6 11.67 -26.76 20.95
CA LYS A 6 10.92 -26.37 19.76
C LYS A 6 11.82 -25.51 18.89
N ASN A 7 12.32 -26.07 17.80
CA ASN A 7 13.05 -25.31 16.79
C ASN A 7 12.19 -24.12 16.34
N PRO A 8 12.77 -22.91 16.25
CA PRO A 8 12.04 -21.75 15.74
C PRO A 8 11.56 -22.01 14.30
N PRO A 9 10.44 -21.41 13.90
CA PRO A 9 9.92 -21.57 12.54
C PRO A 9 10.97 -21.11 11.54
N VAL A 10 11.37 -22.02 10.64
CA VAL A 10 12.24 -21.71 9.51
C VAL A 10 11.51 -20.67 8.67
N LEU A 11 12.05 -19.45 8.61
CA LEU A 11 11.55 -18.41 7.73
C LEU A 11 11.63 -18.94 6.30
N ALA A 12 10.53 -18.87 5.56
CA ALA A 12 10.51 -19.31 4.17
C ALA A 12 11.59 -18.53 3.39
N GLU A 13 12.47 -19.26 2.70
CA GLU A 13 13.51 -18.66 1.88
C GLU A 13 12.86 -17.74 0.83
N GLU A 14 13.43 -16.54 0.65
CA GLU A 14 12.93 -15.63 -0.37
C GLU A 14 13.05 -16.29 -1.74
N PRO A 15 12.00 -16.21 -2.59
CA PRO A 15 12.05 -16.77 -3.91
C PRO A 15 13.20 -16.12 -4.71
N THR A 16 14.04 -16.94 -5.33
CA THR A 16 15.20 -16.50 -6.12
C THR A 16 14.88 -16.32 -7.60
N HIS A 17 13.76 -16.87 -8.07
CA HIS A 17 13.21 -16.71 -9.41
C HIS A 17 11.68 -16.87 -9.40
N ASP A 18 11.03 -16.48 -10.50
CA ASP A 18 9.58 -16.62 -10.68
C ASP A 18 9.16 -17.75 -11.63
N PHE A 19 10.10 -18.62 -12.02
CA PHE A 19 9.83 -19.80 -12.85
C PHE A 19 9.19 -20.94 -12.08
N SER A 20 8.23 -21.62 -12.71
CA SER A 20 7.79 -22.95 -12.27
C SER A 20 8.75 -24.03 -12.78
N GLN A 21 8.68 -25.24 -12.20
CA GLN A 21 9.48 -26.38 -12.66
C GLN A 21 9.30 -26.65 -14.16
N LYS A 22 8.07 -26.52 -14.66
CA LYS A 22 7.76 -26.68 -16.10
C LYS A 22 8.41 -25.61 -16.97
N ASP A 23 8.53 -24.39 -16.47
CA ASP A 23 9.19 -23.32 -17.22
C ASP A 23 10.70 -23.59 -17.31
N LEU A 24 11.31 -24.11 -16.24
CA LEU A 24 12.72 -24.54 -16.24
C LEU A 24 12.97 -25.68 -17.23
N GLU A 25 12.09 -26.69 -17.28
CA GLU A 25 12.16 -27.77 -18.27
C GLU A 25 12.08 -27.25 -19.72
N VAL A 26 11.21 -26.27 -19.97
CA VAL A 26 11.09 -25.62 -21.30
C VAL A 26 12.37 -24.85 -21.66
N ILE A 27 12.95 -24.13 -20.70
CA ILE A 27 14.22 -23.40 -20.91
C ILE A 27 15.34 -24.38 -21.25
N GLN A 28 15.48 -25.46 -20.47
CA GLN A 28 16.50 -26.47 -20.70
C GLN A 28 16.34 -27.13 -22.07
N ALA A 29 15.13 -27.59 -22.41
CA ALA A 29 14.86 -28.18 -23.72
C ALA A 29 15.16 -27.20 -24.86
N TYR A 30 14.92 -25.90 -24.68
CA TYR A 30 15.24 -24.89 -25.69
C TYR A 30 16.76 -24.70 -25.89
N GLN A 31 17.53 -24.76 -24.80
CA GLN A 31 19.00 -24.76 -24.86
C GLN A 31 19.54 -26.00 -25.55
N ASP A 32 19.02 -27.18 -25.19
CA ASP A 32 19.43 -28.48 -25.75
C ASP A 32 19.15 -28.57 -27.26
N ASN A 33 18.05 -27.95 -27.72
CA ASN A 33 17.69 -27.87 -29.14
C ASN A 33 18.47 -26.79 -29.92
N GLY A 34 19.45 -26.12 -29.31
CA GLY A 34 20.32 -25.15 -29.97
C GLY A 34 19.71 -23.77 -30.16
N LEU A 35 18.77 -23.35 -29.30
CA LEU A 35 18.20 -21.99 -29.27
C LEU A 35 17.55 -21.56 -30.59
N GLN A 36 16.78 -22.46 -31.20
CA GLN A 36 16.18 -22.23 -32.52
C GLN A 36 15.37 -20.93 -32.57
N GLY A 37 15.61 -20.08 -33.56
CA GLY A 37 14.86 -18.84 -33.74
C GLY A 37 15.19 -17.72 -32.75
N ILE A 38 16.21 -17.85 -31.89
CA ILE A 38 16.66 -16.74 -31.04
C ILE A 38 17.15 -15.54 -31.85
N ALA A 39 17.65 -15.77 -33.07
CA ALA A 39 18.18 -14.74 -33.95
C ALA A 39 17.16 -13.66 -34.35
N VAL A 40 15.86 -13.90 -34.16
CA VAL A 40 14.81 -12.89 -34.42
C VAL A 40 14.71 -11.83 -33.31
N VAL A 41 15.36 -12.07 -32.17
CA VAL A 41 15.41 -11.17 -31.03
C VAL A 41 16.65 -10.30 -31.15
N ASP A 42 16.44 -9.06 -31.56
CA ASP A 42 17.45 -8.01 -31.48
C ASP A 42 17.45 -7.35 -30.08
N GLU A 43 18.40 -6.45 -29.86
CA GLU A 43 18.54 -5.72 -28.60
C GLU A 43 17.29 -4.90 -28.26
N GLN A 44 16.65 -4.29 -29.26
CA GLN A 44 15.44 -3.49 -29.07
C GLN A 44 14.27 -4.34 -28.57
N LYS A 45 14.05 -5.52 -29.17
CA LYS A 45 13.04 -6.47 -28.71
C LYS A 45 13.36 -7.02 -27.32
N ALA A 46 14.63 -7.29 -27.04
CA ALA A 46 15.06 -7.73 -25.70
C ALA A 46 14.72 -6.69 -24.63
N ALA A 47 15.05 -5.42 -24.89
CA ALA A 47 14.74 -4.31 -24.01
C ALA A 47 13.22 -4.14 -23.82
N LEU A 48 12.45 -4.19 -24.91
CA LEU A 48 10.99 -4.06 -24.84
C LEU A 48 10.35 -5.19 -24.03
N MET A 49 10.83 -6.43 -24.18
CA MET A 49 10.33 -7.55 -23.37
C MET A 49 10.60 -7.35 -21.86
N LEU A 50 11.80 -6.87 -21.51
CA LEU A 50 12.14 -6.54 -20.12
C LEU A 50 11.23 -5.43 -19.59
N GLU A 51 11.03 -4.34 -20.35
CA GLU A 51 10.13 -3.25 -19.95
C GLU A 51 8.70 -3.75 -19.70
N MET A 52 8.19 -4.62 -20.59
CA MET A 52 6.88 -5.24 -20.40
C MET A 52 6.84 -6.10 -19.12
N TYR A 53 7.90 -6.84 -18.83
CA TYR A 53 8.01 -7.62 -17.61
C TYR A 53 8.02 -6.73 -16.35
N LEU A 54 8.80 -5.65 -16.35
CA LEU A 54 8.86 -4.67 -15.25
C LEU A 54 7.51 -3.98 -15.03
N SER A 55 6.73 -3.75 -16.11
CA SER A 55 5.36 -3.22 -16.03
C SER A 55 4.33 -4.24 -15.48
N GLY A 56 4.76 -5.47 -15.17
CA GLY A 56 3.94 -6.52 -14.58
C GLY A 56 3.22 -7.43 -15.59
N LYS A 57 3.60 -7.39 -16.87
CA LYS A 57 3.07 -8.37 -17.86
C LYS A 57 3.60 -9.77 -17.57
N THR A 58 2.74 -10.77 -17.72
CA THR A 58 3.14 -12.17 -17.61
C THR A 58 3.89 -12.63 -18.87
N TYR A 59 4.71 -13.69 -18.76
CA TYR A 59 5.41 -14.27 -19.91
C TYR A 59 4.47 -14.57 -21.09
N ARG A 60 3.26 -15.08 -20.82
CA ARG A 60 2.25 -15.33 -21.85
C ARG A 60 1.81 -14.06 -22.58
N GLN A 61 1.59 -12.96 -21.84
CA GLN A 61 1.20 -11.68 -22.43
C GLN A 61 2.31 -11.08 -23.29
N ILE A 62 3.56 -11.22 -22.84
CA ILE A 62 4.75 -10.77 -23.59
C ILE A 62 4.84 -11.57 -24.90
N CYS A 63 4.68 -12.91 -24.85
CA CYS A 63 4.67 -13.76 -26.04
C CYS A 63 3.62 -13.32 -27.07
N THR A 64 2.38 -13.10 -26.62
CA THR A 64 1.29 -12.67 -27.50
C THR A 64 1.56 -11.30 -28.13
N THR A 65 2.09 -10.35 -27.35
CA THR A 65 2.33 -8.99 -27.84
C THR A 65 3.50 -8.93 -28.82
N MET A 66 4.58 -9.66 -28.52
CA MET A 66 5.79 -9.69 -29.33
C MET A 66 5.74 -10.70 -30.48
N GLN A 67 4.68 -11.52 -30.53
CA GLN A 67 4.55 -12.65 -31.45
C GLN A 67 5.76 -13.60 -31.38
N LEU A 68 6.25 -13.83 -30.17
CA LEU A 68 7.38 -14.72 -29.89
C LEU A 68 6.91 -16.00 -29.22
N ARG A 69 7.65 -17.08 -29.45
CA ARG A 69 7.43 -18.36 -28.80
C ARG A 69 7.76 -18.26 -27.31
N LYS A 70 7.07 -19.04 -26.48
CA LYS A 70 7.22 -19.01 -25.03
C LYS A 70 8.64 -19.36 -24.59
N GLU A 71 9.26 -20.36 -25.22
CA GLU A 71 10.64 -20.74 -24.93
C GLU A 71 11.65 -19.60 -25.10
N ILE A 72 11.44 -18.72 -26.09
CA ILE A 72 12.31 -17.56 -26.34
C ILE A 72 12.20 -16.57 -25.19
N VAL A 73 10.97 -16.21 -24.81
CA VAL A 73 10.73 -15.22 -23.74
C VAL A 73 11.22 -15.73 -22.38
N LEU A 74 10.96 -17.02 -22.07
CA LEU A 74 11.43 -17.65 -20.85
C LEU A 74 12.96 -17.70 -20.80
N TYR A 75 13.60 -18.11 -21.90
CA TYR A 75 15.07 -18.13 -21.99
C TYR A 75 15.68 -16.74 -21.83
N MET A 76 15.09 -15.71 -22.44
CA MET A 76 15.56 -14.33 -22.28
C MET A 76 15.43 -13.85 -20.83
N SER A 77 14.29 -14.12 -20.18
CA SER A 77 14.10 -13.81 -18.77
C SER A 77 15.12 -14.50 -17.87
N PHE A 78 15.38 -15.78 -18.12
CA PHE A 78 16.34 -16.58 -17.39
C PHE A 78 17.78 -16.09 -17.60
N LYS A 79 18.19 -15.91 -18.86
CA LYS A 79 19.54 -15.49 -19.24
C LYS A 79 19.92 -14.13 -18.67
N PHE A 80 18.97 -13.20 -18.64
CA PHE A 80 19.19 -11.83 -18.16
C PHE A 80 18.67 -11.59 -16.74
N ASN A 81 18.26 -12.64 -16.03
CA ASN A 81 17.79 -12.61 -14.65
C ASN A 81 16.78 -11.48 -14.38
N TRP A 82 15.70 -11.42 -15.17
CA TRP A 82 14.71 -10.34 -15.05
C TRP A 82 14.09 -10.24 -13.67
N PHE A 83 13.98 -11.36 -12.95
CA PHE A 83 13.45 -11.39 -11.60
C PHE A 83 14.28 -10.53 -10.63
N SER A 84 15.61 -10.65 -10.67
CA SER A 84 16.50 -9.81 -9.86
C SER A 84 16.39 -8.33 -10.24
N ILE A 85 16.38 -8.04 -11.54
CA ILE A 85 16.21 -6.66 -12.05
C ILE A 85 14.89 -6.07 -11.56
N ARG A 86 13.81 -6.86 -11.56
CA ARG A 86 12.51 -6.41 -11.07
C ARG A 86 12.50 -6.18 -9.57
N LYS A 87 13.20 -7.01 -8.79
CA LYS A 87 13.34 -6.81 -7.34
C LYS A 87 14.03 -5.48 -7.05
N GLU A 88 15.16 -5.22 -7.69
CA GLU A 88 15.89 -3.95 -7.58
C GLU A 88 15.03 -2.76 -8.01
N TYR A 89 14.38 -2.86 -9.18
CA TYR A 89 13.49 -1.82 -9.68
C TYR A 89 12.34 -1.48 -8.72
N LEU A 90 11.72 -2.50 -8.11
CA LEU A 90 10.63 -2.28 -7.15
C LEU A 90 11.13 -1.67 -5.84
N GLN A 91 12.34 -2.03 -5.38
CA GLN A 91 12.97 -1.42 -4.21
C GLN A 91 13.28 0.05 -4.45
N ASP A 92 13.87 0.38 -5.60
CA ASP A 92 14.15 1.77 -5.99
C ASP A 92 12.85 2.59 -6.11
N LEU A 93 11.81 1.98 -6.70
CA LEU A 93 10.50 2.60 -6.81
C LEU A 93 9.92 2.91 -5.43
N GLU A 94 9.97 1.95 -4.50
CA GLU A 94 9.49 2.14 -3.12
C GLU A 94 10.22 3.28 -2.42
N ILE A 95 11.55 3.31 -2.50
CA ILE A 95 12.37 4.40 -1.92
C ILE A 95 11.99 5.75 -2.53
N SER A 96 11.84 5.81 -3.85
CA SER A 96 11.47 7.05 -4.54
C SER A 96 10.06 7.52 -4.18
N MET A 97 9.12 6.60 -3.99
CA MET A 97 7.75 6.91 -3.58
C MET A 97 7.71 7.43 -2.15
N GLN A 98 8.48 6.84 -1.23
CA GLN A 98 8.60 7.34 0.14
C GLN A 98 9.16 8.76 0.17
N GLY A 99 10.20 9.06 -0.63
CA GLY A 99 10.74 10.42 -0.79
C GLY A 99 9.69 11.41 -1.30
N ARG A 100 8.99 11.07 -2.39
CA ARG A 100 7.92 11.92 -2.95
C ARG A 100 6.76 12.15 -1.97
N LEU A 101 6.40 11.15 -1.18
CA LEU A 101 5.37 11.29 -0.14
C LEU A 101 5.82 12.23 0.98
N GLN A 102 7.09 12.20 1.36
CA GLN A 102 7.64 13.13 2.35
C GLN A 102 7.68 14.56 1.79
N ASP A 103 8.17 14.74 0.57
CA ASP A 103 8.20 16.05 -0.09
C ASP A 103 6.79 16.63 -0.25
N GLY A 104 5.81 15.79 -0.63
CA GLY A 104 4.41 16.17 -0.69
C GLY A 104 3.87 16.62 0.67
N LYS A 105 4.18 15.89 1.75
CA LYS A 105 3.78 16.29 3.12
C LYS A 105 4.38 17.63 3.53
N VAL A 106 5.65 17.89 3.20
CA VAL A 106 6.31 19.16 3.50
C VAL A 106 5.65 20.29 2.71
N ALA A 107 5.42 20.10 1.41
CA ALA A 107 4.74 21.08 0.57
C ALA A 107 3.31 21.40 1.06
N ASP A 108 2.57 20.38 1.50
CA ASP A 108 1.24 20.56 2.10
C ASP A 108 1.34 21.36 3.41
N GLN A 109 2.28 21.02 4.30
CA GLN A 109 2.50 21.77 5.54
C GLN A 109 2.83 23.25 5.27
N ASP A 110 3.72 23.52 4.32
CA ASP A 110 4.07 24.89 3.90
C ASP A 110 2.85 25.64 3.34
N PHE A 111 2.01 24.97 2.55
CA PHE A 111 0.77 25.55 2.07
C PHE A 111 -0.18 25.92 3.24
N PHE A 112 -0.41 25.01 4.19
CA PHE A 112 -1.26 25.26 5.35
C PHE A 112 -0.69 26.36 6.27
N LEU A 113 0.64 26.44 6.44
CA LEU A 113 1.30 27.53 7.18
C LEU A 113 1.06 28.89 6.52
N ASN A 114 1.22 28.98 5.20
CA ASN A 114 0.97 30.20 4.45
C ASN A 114 -0.51 30.62 4.52
N LEU A 115 -1.42 29.65 4.44
CA LEU A 115 -2.85 29.89 4.57
C LEU A 115 -3.22 30.37 5.98
N ALA A 116 -2.63 29.77 7.02
CA ALA A 116 -2.81 30.20 8.42
C ALA A 116 -2.28 31.63 8.63
N ALA A 117 -1.10 31.95 8.07
CA ALA A 117 -0.51 33.28 8.15
C ALA A 117 -1.39 34.34 7.47
N MET A 118 -1.99 34.02 6.31
CA MET A 118 -2.92 34.89 5.61
C MET A 118 -4.14 35.23 6.49
N TYR A 119 -4.82 34.21 7.02
CA TYR A 119 -5.98 34.42 7.89
C TYR A 119 -5.61 35.16 9.18
N ARG A 120 -4.49 34.81 9.82
CA ARG A 120 -3.99 35.48 11.02
C ARG A 120 -3.73 36.97 10.74
N LYS A 121 -3.13 37.32 9.61
CA LYS A 121 -2.87 38.72 9.24
C LYS A 121 -4.18 39.50 9.03
N LYS A 122 -5.15 38.89 8.35
CA LYS A 122 -6.46 39.50 8.08
C LYS A 122 -7.25 39.76 9.37
N ILE A 123 -7.41 38.74 10.21
CA ILE A 123 -8.13 38.83 11.48
C ILE A 123 -7.38 39.74 12.46
N GLY A 124 -6.05 39.55 12.59
CA GLY A 124 -5.19 40.31 13.49
C GLY A 124 -5.15 41.80 13.19
N SER A 125 -5.26 42.22 11.92
CA SER A 125 -5.31 43.64 11.57
C SER A 125 -6.54 44.35 12.15
N ASN A 126 -7.71 43.71 12.10
CA ASN A 126 -8.95 44.26 12.65
C ASN A 126 -8.96 44.23 14.18
N LEU A 127 -8.45 43.15 14.79
CA LEU A 127 -8.27 43.07 16.25
C LEU A 127 -7.34 44.16 16.78
N ASN A 128 -6.18 44.35 16.13
CA ASN A 128 -5.22 45.37 16.57
C ASN A 128 -5.80 46.79 16.45
N LYS A 129 -6.61 47.07 15.42
CA LYS A 129 -7.31 48.35 15.27
C LYS A 129 -8.38 48.54 16.34
N TYR A 130 -9.14 47.49 16.67
CA TYR A 130 -10.09 47.51 17.77
C TYR A 130 -9.40 47.86 19.09
N PHE A 131 -8.35 47.12 19.49
CA PHE A 131 -7.63 47.38 20.74
C PHE A 131 -6.96 48.76 20.80
N ALA A 132 -6.55 49.32 19.66
CA ALA A 132 -5.92 50.63 19.60
C ALA A 132 -6.92 51.80 19.66
N THR A 133 -8.18 51.59 19.25
CA THR A 133 -9.16 52.67 19.06
C THR A 133 -10.44 52.53 19.87
N ASP A 134 -10.65 51.36 20.49
CA ASP A 134 -11.88 50.94 21.17
C ASP A 134 -13.15 51.06 20.31
N ASN A 135 -12.99 51.14 18.99
CA ASN A 135 -14.09 51.27 18.05
C ASN A 135 -14.65 49.88 17.67
N VAL A 136 -15.86 49.60 18.15
CA VAL A 136 -16.64 48.37 17.95
C VAL A 136 -16.83 48.01 16.47
N ASP A 137 -16.81 48.97 15.55
CA ASP A 137 -16.93 48.71 14.10
C ASP A 137 -15.79 47.80 13.59
N PHE A 138 -14.59 47.90 14.15
CA PHE A 138 -13.47 47.02 13.79
C PHE A 138 -13.65 45.60 14.32
N ALA A 139 -14.34 45.42 15.45
CA ALA A 139 -14.72 44.10 15.95
C ALA A 139 -15.83 43.48 15.09
N ASN A 140 -16.84 44.26 14.70
CA ASN A 140 -17.93 43.82 13.83
C ASN A 140 -17.47 43.46 12.41
N ALA A 141 -16.34 44.02 11.96
CA ALA A 141 -15.71 43.68 10.68
C ALA A 141 -14.98 42.31 10.67
N ILE A 142 -14.86 41.64 11.83
CA ILE A 142 -14.30 40.29 11.91
C ILE A 142 -15.42 39.29 11.59
N ASP A 143 -15.37 38.64 10.43
CA ASP A 143 -16.31 37.59 10.07
C ASP A 143 -16.02 36.30 10.89
N PRO A 144 -16.96 35.83 11.72
CA PRO A 144 -16.81 34.58 12.48
C PRO A 144 -16.52 33.37 11.58
N LYS A 145 -17.01 33.36 10.33
CA LYS A 145 -16.74 32.28 9.37
C LYS A 145 -15.27 32.24 8.96
N GLU A 146 -14.57 33.38 8.95
CA GLU A 146 -13.14 33.43 8.64
C GLU A 146 -12.29 32.96 9.82
N VAL A 147 -12.75 33.22 11.05
CA VAL A 147 -12.15 32.65 12.26
C VAL A 147 -12.32 31.14 12.30
N ASP A 148 -13.50 30.61 11.97
CA ASP A 148 -13.73 29.17 11.85
C ASP A 148 -12.85 28.51 10.77
N LYS A 149 -12.72 29.15 9.59
CA LYS A 149 -11.81 28.69 8.54
C LYS A 149 -10.35 28.70 9.01
N TYR A 150 -9.91 29.73 9.73
CA TYR A 150 -8.57 29.77 10.32
C TYR A 150 -8.33 28.62 11.28
N LEU A 151 -9.27 28.35 12.20
CA LEU A 151 -9.17 27.26 13.16
C LEU A 151 -9.09 25.90 12.45
N LYS A 152 -9.88 25.68 11.40
CA LYS A 152 -9.81 24.46 10.57
C LYS A 152 -8.46 24.29 9.87
N VAL A 153 -7.87 25.38 9.38
CA VAL A 153 -6.53 25.37 8.76
C VAL A 153 -5.46 25.01 9.80
N VAL A 154 -5.56 25.51 11.02
CA VAL A 154 -4.65 25.18 12.12
C VAL A 154 -4.81 23.72 12.57
N ASP A 155 -6.04 23.22 12.68
CA ASP A 155 -6.31 21.83 13.03
C ASP A 155 -5.81 20.86 11.94
N ALA A 156 -5.98 21.20 10.66
CA ALA A 156 -5.40 20.46 9.54
C ALA A 156 -3.86 20.44 9.61
N LEU A 157 -3.22 21.56 9.94
CA LEU A 157 -1.77 21.64 10.11
C LEU A 157 -1.27 20.77 11.28
N GLN A 158 -2.00 20.70 12.38
CA GLN A 158 -1.68 19.83 13.52
C GLN A 158 -1.78 18.36 13.14
N LYS A 159 -2.85 17.97 12.45
CA LYS A 159 -3.02 16.62 11.91
C LYS A 159 -1.88 16.22 10.96
N LEU A 160 -1.42 17.14 10.10
CA LEU A 160 -0.31 16.92 9.17
C LEU A 160 1.06 16.86 9.85
N SER A 161 1.25 17.55 10.96
CA SER A 161 2.51 17.55 11.74
C SER A 161 2.59 16.42 12.77
N GLY A 162 1.58 15.54 12.82
CA GLY A 162 1.50 14.45 13.79
C GLY A 162 1.09 14.90 15.19
N GLY A 163 0.68 16.16 15.35
CA GLY A 163 0.03 16.66 16.55
C GLY A 163 -1.40 16.14 16.66
N LYS A 164 -1.87 15.87 17.88
CA LYS A 164 -3.28 15.53 18.11
C LYS A 164 -4.16 16.74 17.73
N PRO A 165 -5.32 16.52 17.10
CA PRO A 165 -6.29 17.58 16.80
C PRO A 165 -6.66 18.38 18.05
N LEU A 166 -6.95 19.67 17.91
CA LEU A 166 -7.46 20.51 19.01
C LEU A 166 -8.83 20.03 19.54
N GLU A 167 -9.57 19.24 18.76
CA GLU A 167 -10.88 18.67 19.13
C GLU A 167 -10.80 17.52 20.15
N ASP A 168 -9.62 16.94 20.42
CA ASP A 168 -9.48 15.78 21.33
C ASP A 168 -9.65 16.12 22.82
N GLN A 169 -9.93 17.37 23.19
CA GLN A 169 -10.13 17.77 24.60
C GLN A 169 -11.60 17.72 25.08
N HIS A 170 -12.59 17.63 24.19
CA HIS A 170 -13.99 17.49 24.61
C HIS A 170 -14.75 16.52 23.69
N ASN A 171 -14.95 15.30 24.19
CA ASN A 171 -15.73 14.19 23.62
C ASN A 171 -15.13 13.44 22.42
N ASN A 172 -15.06 12.12 22.61
CA ASN A 172 -14.74 11.04 21.67
C ASN A 172 -13.26 10.77 21.37
N ARG A 173 -12.75 9.83 22.17
CA ARG A 173 -11.55 9.01 22.00
C ARG A 173 -11.29 8.67 20.51
N PRO A 174 -10.06 8.84 20.01
CA PRO A 174 -9.70 8.45 18.65
C PRO A 174 -9.76 6.93 18.50
N MET A 175 -10.57 6.48 17.54
CA MET A 175 -10.67 5.08 17.14
C MET A 175 -9.41 4.71 16.36
N VAL A 176 -8.38 4.21 17.05
CA VAL A 176 -7.17 3.68 16.40
C VAL A 176 -7.54 2.33 15.77
N GLY A 177 -7.90 2.35 14.49
CA GLY A 177 -8.07 1.16 13.67
C GLY A 177 -6.72 0.55 13.32
N LEU A 178 -6.14 -0.22 14.25
CA LEU A 178 -5.08 -1.17 13.92
C LEU A 178 -5.71 -2.30 13.12
N ASN A 179 -5.51 -2.27 11.80
CA ASN A 179 -5.92 -3.35 10.91
C ASN A 179 -4.95 -4.52 11.08
N ALA A 180 -5.10 -5.26 12.19
CA ALA A 180 -4.51 -6.58 12.33
C ALA A 180 -5.32 -7.53 11.43
N GLY A 181 -4.62 -8.28 10.57
CA GLY A 181 -5.22 -9.15 9.57
C GLY A 181 -6.36 -10.03 10.09
N ASP A 182 -7.35 -10.21 9.23
CA ASP A 182 -8.55 -11.04 9.37
C ASP A 182 -9.38 -10.88 10.65
N GLY A 183 -10.25 -9.86 10.62
CA GLY A 183 -11.64 -10.02 11.09
C GLY A 183 -11.93 -9.77 12.57
N VAL A 184 -11.01 -9.18 13.33
CA VAL A 184 -11.23 -8.83 14.74
C VAL A 184 -11.18 -7.31 14.94
N THR A 185 -12.20 -6.76 15.59
CA THR A 185 -12.20 -5.37 16.06
C THR A 185 -11.77 -5.35 17.53
N ILE A 186 -10.62 -4.74 17.81
CA ILE A 186 -10.10 -4.59 19.17
C ILE A 186 -10.47 -3.20 19.66
N VAL A 187 -11.19 -3.11 20.78
CA VAL A 187 -11.56 -1.82 21.40
C VAL A 187 -10.83 -1.69 22.74
N LYS A 188 -9.99 -0.66 22.87
CA LYS A 188 -9.29 -0.33 24.13
C LYS A 188 -10.21 0.49 25.04
N LYS A 189 -10.64 -0.08 26.18
CA LYS A 189 -11.57 0.60 27.11
C LYS A 189 -10.88 1.34 28.27
N GLY A 190 -9.60 1.09 28.54
CA GLY A 190 -8.81 1.78 29.58
C GLY A 190 -7.33 1.38 29.56
N ASP A 191 -6.57 1.81 30.59
CA ASP A 191 -5.11 1.66 30.61
C ASP A 191 -4.61 0.21 30.69
N ASN A 192 -5.45 -0.76 31.09
CA ASN A 192 -5.07 -2.18 31.16
C ASN A 192 -6.17 -3.20 30.77
N GLU A 193 -7.23 -2.78 30.06
CA GLU A 193 -8.29 -3.70 29.58
C GLU A 193 -8.52 -3.62 28.08
N ILE A 194 -8.47 -4.80 27.45
CA ILE A 194 -8.73 -5.04 26.03
C ILE A 194 -9.99 -5.90 25.92
N GLU A 195 -11.04 -5.38 25.28
CA GLU A 195 -12.23 -6.18 24.98
C GLU A 195 -12.10 -6.71 23.54
N ILE A 196 -11.93 -8.02 23.42
CA ILE A 196 -11.85 -8.72 22.13
C ILE A 196 -13.24 -9.27 21.83
N THR A 197 -13.91 -8.74 20.80
CA THR A 197 -15.20 -9.29 20.33
C THR A 197 -14.96 -10.13 19.07
N PRO A 198 -14.87 -11.48 19.16
CA PRO A 198 -14.82 -12.31 17.98
C PRO A 198 -16.18 -12.33 17.28
N LYS A 199 -16.22 -12.08 15.95
CA LYS A 199 -17.43 -12.33 15.14
C LYS A 199 -17.66 -13.83 15.02
N SER A 200 -18.43 -14.40 15.94
CA SER A 200 -18.87 -15.80 15.95
C SER A 200 -19.79 -16.22 14.78
N LYS A 201 -19.91 -15.41 13.72
CA LYS A 201 -20.77 -15.71 12.56
C LYS A 201 -20.01 -16.20 11.31
N ALA A 202 -18.74 -15.87 11.11
CA ALA A 202 -18.04 -16.19 9.85
C ALA A 202 -17.62 -17.66 9.69
N ILE A 203 -17.26 -18.34 10.80
CA ILE A 203 -16.74 -19.73 10.74
C ILE A 203 -17.86 -20.75 10.47
N LYS A 204 -19.08 -20.49 10.96
CA LYS A 204 -20.21 -21.41 10.84
C LYS A 204 -20.79 -21.45 9.41
N ASP A 205 -20.69 -20.34 8.68
CA ASP A 205 -21.14 -20.23 7.29
C ASP A 205 -20.09 -20.79 6.33
N GLY A 206 -18.79 -20.56 6.57
CA GLY A 206 -17.71 -21.18 5.79
C GLY A 206 -17.63 -22.71 5.94
N LEU A 207 -17.87 -23.25 7.14
CA LEU A 207 -17.94 -24.71 7.34
C LEU A 207 -19.15 -25.36 6.66
N LYS A 208 -20.26 -24.61 6.49
CA LYS A 208 -21.42 -25.07 5.73
C LYS A 208 -21.14 -25.12 4.22
N GLU A 209 -20.41 -24.14 3.68
CA GLU A 209 -19.99 -24.17 2.28
C GLU A 209 -19.04 -25.33 1.98
N PHE A 210 -18.05 -25.59 2.85
CA PHE A 210 -17.16 -26.75 2.69
C PHE A 210 -17.88 -28.10 2.83
N ALA A 211 -18.84 -28.22 3.75
CA ALA A 211 -19.64 -29.43 3.91
C ALA A 211 -20.59 -29.67 2.71
N ASN A 212 -21.11 -28.62 2.10
CA ASN A 212 -21.94 -28.72 0.89
C ASN A 212 -21.09 -29.08 -0.34
N PHE A 213 -19.88 -28.51 -0.48
CA PHE A 213 -18.96 -28.83 -1.57
C PHE A 213 -18.55 -30.31 -1.55
N ARG A 214 -18.28 -30.87 -0.35
CA ARG A 214 -17.93 -32.29 -0.21
C ARG A 214 -19.08 -33.25 -0.55
N ARG A 215 -20.32 -32.87 -0.21
CA ARG A 215 -21.53 -33.64 -0.56
C ARG A 215 -21.87 -33.60 -2.06
N GLU A 216 -21.46 -32.54 -2.76
CA GLU A 216 -21.61 -32.44 -4.21
C GLU A 216 -20.55 -33.23 -4.98
N GLU A 217 -19.33 -33.33 -4.45
CA GLU A 217 -18.28 -34.20 -5.01
C GLU A 217 -18.62 -35.69 -4.84
N GLU A 218 -19.16 -36.10 -3.68
CA GLU A 218 -19.61 -37.49 -3.45
C GLU A 218 -20.81 -37.88 -4.34
N LYS A 219 -21.65 -36.93 -4.77
CA LYS A 219 -22.75 -37.21 -5.71
C LYS A 219 -22.30 -37.29 -7.16
N LYS A 220 -21.15 -36.72 -7.51
CA LYS A 220 -20.57 -36.79 -8.87
C LYS A 220 -19.69 -38.03 -9.07
N SER A 221 -19.19 -38.65 -8.01
CA SER A 221 -18.38 -39.88 -8.08
C SER A 221 -19.19 -41.19 -8.10
N ILE A 222 -20.52 -41.12 -7.96
CA ILE A 222 -21.44 -42.29 -7.98
C ILE A 222 -22.29 -42.31 -9.28
N LYS A 223 -21.81 -41.70 -10.37
CA LYS A 223 -22.41 -41.85 -11.70
C LYS A 223 -21.40 -42.34 -12.72
#